data_AF-A0A9D7MS63-F1
#
_entry.id   AF-A0A9D7MS63-F1
#
_cell.length_a   1.000
_cell.length_b   1.000
_cell.length_c   1.000
_cell.angle_alpha   90.00
_cell.angle_beta   90.00
_cell.angle_gamma   90.00
#
_symmetry.space_group_name_H-M   'P 1'
#
loop_
_entity.id
_entity.type
_entity.pdbx_description
1 polymer ?
#
loop_
_entity_poly.entity_id
_entity_poly.type
_entity_poly.pdbx_seq_one_letter_code
_entity_poly.pdbx_strand_id
1 'polypeptide(L)'
;MAPVLFVASVLLGSLSYHVVEQPFRRGARFNRRFVFSSSAVAASFLALLSFVGLLRDGFETRFSAEVVSLDKARSPAIPYVHCDNRAAGAWCSLGSESATPRMLLWGDSHLLAWAPALNHVLEQRGESGILAELAACPPLLGVTANSARPDCPASSLFVRNYLLSHPEIKTVVMAGYWSAYFREDGRCR
;
A
#
# COMPACT_ATOMS: atom_id res chain seq x y z
N MET A 1 27.76 20.45 3.35
CA MET A 1 26.63 20.45 4.31
C MET A 1 26.91 19.64 5.58
N ALA A 2 27.37 18.39 5.48
CA ALA A 2 27.67 17.54 6.65
C ALA A 2 28.60 18.16 7.74
N PRO A 3 29.75 18.79 7.42
CA PRO A 3 30.62 19.36 8.45
C PRO A 3 29.99 20.57 9.18
N VAL A 4 29.14 21.34 8.50
CA VAL A 4 28.43 22.48 9.11
C VAL A 4 27.39 22.00 10.12
N LEU A 5 26.61 20.97 9.77
CA LEU A 5 25.65 20.38 10.69
C LEU A 5 26.34 19.72 11.89
N PHE A 6 27.48 19.08 11.67
CA PHE A 6 28.27 18.50 12.75
C PHE A 6 28.73 19.58 13.74
N VAL A 7 29.38 20.65 13.26
CA VAL A 7 29.83 21.75 14.12
C VAL A 7 28.65 22.41 14.83
N ALA A 8 27.54 22.67 14.12
CA ALA A 8 26.34 23.24 14.73
C ALA A 8 25.77 22.33 15.84
N SER A 9 25.75 21.01 15.63
CA SER A 9 25.26 20.06 16.63
C SER A 9 26.13 20.04 17.90
N VAL A 10 27.46 20.11 17.75
CA VAL A 10 28.40 20.19 18.86
C VAL A 10 28.25 21.50 19.62
N LEU A 11 28.10 22.63 18.92
CA LEU A 11 27.89 23.94 19.54
C LEU A 11 26.57 24.01 20.31
N LEU A 12 25.47 23.54 19.70
CA LEU A 12 24.16 23.48 20.37
C LEU A 12 24.17 22.54 21.56
N GLY A 13 24.84 21.39 21.45
CA GLY A 13 25.03 20.46 22.56
C GLY A 13 25.84 21.08 23.71
N SER A 14 26.95 21.76 23.40
CA SER A 14 27.77 22.45 24.40
C SER A 14 26.97 23.58 25.08
N LEU A 15 26.21 24.36 24.32
CA LEU A 15 25.35 25.40 24.87
C LEU A 15 24.26 24.83 25.78
N SER A 16 23.59 23.75 25.36
CA SER A 16 22.62 23.03 26.19
C SER A 16 23.27 22.52 27.48
N TYR A 17 24.46 21.94 27.40
CA TYR A 17 25.19 21.43 28.55
C TYR A 17 25.51 22.53 29.58
N HIS A 18 26.02 23.68 29.12
CA HIS A 18 26.44 24.76 30.02
C HIS A 18 25.28 25.63 30.53
N VAL A 19 24.24 25.87 29.72
CA VAL A 19 23.15 26.81 30.04
C VAL A 19 21.92 26.11 30.61
N VAL A 20 21.64 24.87 30.21
CA VAL A 20 20.49 24.10 30.70
C VAL A 20 20.97 23.06 31.69
N GLU A 21 21.77 22.08 31.28
CA GLU A 21 22.05 20.91 32.13
C GLU A 21 22.87 21.23 33.39
N GLN A 22 23.94 22.03 33.27
CA GLN A 22 24.82 22.38 34.39
C GLN A 22 24.09 23.11 35.53
N PRO A 23 23.26 24.14 35.29
CA PRO A 23 22.44 24.77 36.34
C PRO A 23 21.51 23.80 37.05
N PHE A 24 20.80 22.94 36.32
CA PHE A 24 19.92 21.94 36.93
C PHE A 24 20.72 20.89 37.74
N ARG A 25 21.87 20.43 37.24
CA ARG A 25 22.76 19.48 37.95
C ARG A 25 23.40 20.05 39.21
N ARG A 26 23.76 21.34 39.20
CA ARG A 26 24.37 22.04 40.36
C ARG A 26 23.32 22.55 41.36
N GLY A 27 22.05 22.19 41.20
CA GLY A 27 21.00 22.52 42.16
C GLY A 27 20.49 23.96 42.09
N ALA A 28 20.54 24.59 40.91
CA ALA A 28 19.94 25.90 40.71
C ALA A 28 18.44 25.86 41.09
N ARG A 29 18.03 26.80 41.94
CA ARG A 29 16.64 26.89 42.42
C ARG A 29 15.81 27.72 41.45
N PHE A 30 15.28 27.08 40.42
CA PHE A 30 14.29 27.68 39.55
C PHE A 30 12.91 27.72 40.22
N ASN A 31 12.18 28.83 40.10
CA ASN A 31 10.80 28.89 40.56
C ASN A 31 9.93 27.97 39.67
N ARG A 32 8.97 27.25 40.28
CA ARG A 32 7.98 26.41 39.60
C ARG A 32 7.33 27.12 38.41
N ARG A 33 6.98 28.41 38.54
CA ARG A 33 6.40 29.20 37.45
C ARG A 33 7.28 29.26 36.21
N PHE A 34 8.60 29.43 36.39
CA PHE A 34 9.57 29.46 35.29
C PHE A 34 9.66 28.09 34.60
N VAL A 35 9.71 27.00 35.37
CA VAL A 35 9.78 25.64 34.83
C VAL A 35 8.51 25.30 34.03
N PHE A 36 7.32 25.54 34.60
CA PHE A 36 6.08 25.23 33.90
C PHE A 36 5.84 26.12 32.67
N SER A 37 6.17 27.41 32.74
CA SER A 37 6.02 28.31 31.57
C SER A 37 7.00 27.98 30.45
N SER A 38 8.28 27.72 30.75
CA SER A 38 9.26 27.32 29.74
C SER A 38 8.91 25.98 29.09
N SER A 39 8.47 24.99 29.87
CA SER A 39 7.98 23.71 29.34
C SER A 39 6.73 23.89 28.48
N ALA A 40 5.77 24.73 28.90
CA ALA A 40 4.58 25.01 28.12
C ALA A 40 4.93 25.67 26.78
N VAL A 41 5.84 26.65 26.77
CA VAL A 41 6.32 27.31 25.54
C VAL A 41 6.98 26.29 24.60
N ALA A 42 7.86 25.43 25.13
CA ALA A 42 8.52 24.40 24.33
C ALA A 42 7.51 23.40 23.74
N ALA A 43 6.55 22.95 24.55
CA ALA A 43 5.49 22.05 24.10
C ALA A 43 4.60 22.70 23.04
N SER A 44 4.18 23.96 23.25
CA SER A 44 3.39 24.72 22.27
C SER A 44 4.15 24.94 20.96
N PHE A 45 5.46 25.18 21.01
CA PHE A 45 6.29 25.29 19.81
C PHE A 45 6.32 23.99 19.01
N LEU A 46 6.55 22.85 19.69
CA LEU A 46 6.53 21.53 19.04
C LEU A 46 5.14 21.19 18.48
N ALA A 47 4.09 21.50 19.23
CA ALA A 47 2.71 21.31 18.79
C ALA A 47 2.40 22.14 17.55
N LEU A 48 2.82 23.41 17.52
CA LEU A 48 2.64 24.29 16.36
C LEU A 48 3.42 23.76 15.14
N LEU A 49 4.66 23.33 15.31
CA LEU A 49 5.47 22.76 14.22
C LEU A 49 4.83 21.49 13.66
N SER A 50 4.31 20.64 14.54
CA SER A 50 3.61 19.41 14.18
C SER A 50 2.30 19.72 13.46
N PHE A 51 1.53 20.68 13.96
CA PHE A 51 0.29 21.15 13.37
C PHE A 51 0.49 21.74 11.97
N VAL A 52 1.51 22.59 11.80
CA VAL A 52 1.90 23.11 10.48
C VAL A 52 2.31 21.97 9.55
N GLY A 53 3.07 20.99 10.03
CA GLY A 53 3.42 19.80 9.26
C GLY A 53 2.19 19.03 8.79
N LEU A 54 1.19 18.83 9.66
CA LEU A 54 -0.06 18.16 9.31
C LEU A 54 -0.88 18.95 8.29
N LEU A 55 -0.95 20.28 8.41
CA LEU A 55 -1.67 21.14 7.46
C LEU A 55 -1.03 21.19 6.07
N ARG A 56 0.21 20.70 5.92
CA ARG A 56 0.99 20.77 4.69
C ARG A 56 1.32 19.39 4.13
N ASP A 57 0.67 18.34 4.65
CA ASP A 57 0.95 16.94 4.31
C ASP A 57 2.45 16.61 4.43
N GLY A 58 3.10 17.22 5.42
CA GLY A 58 4.53 17.13 5.66
C GLY A 58 5.34 18.29 5.08
N PHE A 59 6.60 18.00 4.73
CA PHE A 59 7.58 18.97 4.24
C PHE A 59 8.24 18.45 2.96
N GLU A 60 7.47 18.39 1.87
CA GLU A 60 7.90 17.84 0.57
C GLU A 60 9.20 18.47 0.05
N THR A 61 9.42 19.76 0.34
CA THR A 61 10.63 20.51 -0.06
C THR A 61 11.94 19.95 0.50
N ARG A 62 11.88 18.99 1.44
CA ARG A 62 13.06 18.26 1.93
C ARG A 62 13.62 17.28 0.91
N PHE A 63 12.85 16.90 -0.10
CA PHE A 63 13.21 15.91 -1.09
C PHE A 63 13.28 16.54 -2.49
N SER A 64 13.96 15.87 -3.42
CA SER A 64 13.94 16.27 -4.82
C SER A 64 12.53 16.13 -5.39
N ALA A 65 12.20 16.93 -6.42
CA ALA A 65 10.91 16.84 -7.10
C ALA A 65 10.59 15.43 -7.62
N GLU A 66 11.63 14.69 -8.03
CA GLU A 66 11.52 13.29 -8.48
C GLU A 66 11.04 12.36 -7.35
N VAL A 67 11.64 12.45 -6.15
CA VAL A 67 11.21 11.65 -4.99
C VAL A 67 9.78 12.00 -4.58
N VAL A 68 9.45 13.29 -4.56
CA VAL A 68 8.07 13.74 -4.27
C VAL A 68 7.08 13.20 -5.30
N SER A 69 7.45 13.17 -6.58
CA SER A 69 6.59 12.62 -7.64
C SER A 69 6.34 11.13 -7.48
N LEU A 70 7.37 10.36 -7.09
CA LEU A 70 7.25 8.93 -6.81
C LEU A 70 6.41 8.65 -5.57
N ASP A 71 6.59 9.43 -4.50
CA ASP A 71 5.80 9.29 -3.28
C ASP A 71 4.32 9.62 -3.53
N LYS A 72 4.02 10.65 -4.33
CA LYS A 72 2.65 10.95 -4.78
C LYS A 72 2.04 9.81 -5.61
N ALA A 73 2.85 9.04 -6.32
CA ALA A 73 2.42 7.87 -7.08
C ALA A 73 2.29 6.59 -6.22
N ARG A 74 2.64 6.63 -4.93
CA ARG A 74 2.65 5.44 -4.04
C ARG A 74 1.27 4.87 -3.76
N SER A 75 0.23 5.69 -3.82
CA SER A 75 -1.16 5.28 -3.61
C SER A 75 -1.99 5.61 -4.84
N PRO A 76 -1.75 4.92 -5.97
CA PRO A 76 -2.54 5.14 -7.16
C PRO A 76 -4.00 4.77 -6.87
N ALA A 77 -4.93 5.43 -7.55
CA ALA A 77 -6.28 4.87 -7.65
C ALA A 77 -6.16 3.47 -8.25
N ILE A 78 -6.77 2.47 -7.61
CA ILE A 78 -6.80 1.09 -8.09
C ILE A 78 -8.18 0.87 -8.70
N PRO A 79 -8.36 1.01 -10.03
CA PRO A 79 -9.61 0.67 -10.66
C PRO A 79 -9.92 -0.80 -10.36
N TYR A 80 -11.19 -1.13 -10.17
CA TYR A 80 -11.65 -2.48 -9.84
C TYR A 80 -11.28 -3.00 -8.43
N VAL A 81 -10.76 -2.17 -7.51
CA VAL A 81 -10.56 -2.60 -6.10
C VAL A 81 -11.86 -3.16 -5.46
N HIS A 82 -13.01 -2.68 -5.90
CA HIS A 82 -14.32 -3.17 -5.47
C HIS A 82 -14.67 -4.59 -5.98
N CYS A 83 -13.87 -5.13 -6.91
CA CYS A 83 -14.00 -6.47 -7.48
C CYS A 83 -13.16 -7.52 -6.72
N ASP A 84 -12.32 -7.07 -5.78
CA ASP A 84 -11.46 -7.92 -4.97
C ASP A 84 -12.27 -8.97 -4.19
N ASN A 85 -11.83 -10.22 -4.24
CA ASN A 85 -12.36 -11.36 -3.45
C ASN A 85 -13.89 -11.50 -3.49
N ARG A 86 -14.53 -11.12 -4.60
CA ARG A 86 -15.98 -11.29 -4.73
C ARG A 86 -16.35 -12.78 -4.81
N ALA A 87 -17.53 -13.09 -4.28
CA ALA A 87 -18.12 -14.42 -4.39
C ALA A 87 -18.34 -14.79 -5.86
N ALA A 88 -18.22 -16.09 -6.16
CA ALA A 88 -18.48 -16.60 -7.50
C ALA A 88 -19.92 -16.25 -7.95
N GLY A 89 -20.04 -15.76 -9.18
CA GLY A 89 -21.31 -15.23 -9.72
C GLY A 89 -21.55 -13.74 -9.44
N ALA A 90 -20.78 -13.11 -8.55
CA ALA A 90 -20.79 -11.65 -8.32
C ALA A 90 -19.53 -10.95 -8.85
N TRP A 91 -18.68 -11.67 -9.58
CA TRP A 91 -17.47 -11.15 -10.20
C TRP A 91 -17.78 -10.02 -11.19
N CYS A 92 -16.84 -9.09 -11.30
CA CYS A 92 -16.94 -8.00 -12.25
C CYS A 92 -16.74 -8.52 -13.69
N SER A 93 -17.34 -7.83 -14.65
CA SER A 93 -17.05 -7.99 -16.07
C SER A 93 -16.06 -6.91 -16.53
N LEU A 94 -15.21 -7.27 -17.48
CA LEU A 94 -14.35 -6.37 -18.23
C LEU A 94 -14.73 -6.41 -19.72
N GLY A 95 -14.48 -5.33 -20.45
CA GLY A 95 -14.74 -5.27 -21.88
C GLY A 95 -16.12 -4.70 -22.22
N SER A 96 -16.66 -5.13 -23.34
CA SER A 96 -17.98 -4.71 -23.83
C SER A 96 -19.12 -5.23 -22.94
N GLU A 97 -19.96 -4.32 -22.46
CA GLU A 97 -21.15 -4.66 -21.66
C GLU A 97 -22.23 -5.41 -22.47
N SER A 98 -22.24 -5.23 -23.80
CA SER A 98 -23.23 -5.88 -24.68
C SER A 98 -22.81 -7.27 -25.16
N ALA A 99 -21.56 -7.67 -24.92
CA ALA A 99 -21.05 -8.97 -25.34
C ALA A 99 -21.20 -10.00 -24.21
N THR A 100 -21.62 -11.22 -24.55
CA THR A 100 -21.59 -12.34 -23.61
C THR A 100 -20.13 -12.66 -23.24
N PRO A 101 -19.78 -12.75 -21.95
CA PRO A 101 -18.42 -13.09 -21.55
C PRO A 101 -17.99 -14.46 -22.10
N ARG A 102 -16.85 -14.50 -22.79
CA ARG A 102 -16.26 -15.75 -23.32
C ARG A 102 -14.88 -16.05 -22.73
N MET A 103 -14.43 -15.19 -21.83
CA MET A 103 -13.15 -15.31 -21.15
C MET A 103 -13.34 -15.23 -19.63
N LEU A 104 -12.56 -16.01 -18.90
CA LEU A 104 -12.39 -15.85 -17.45
C LEU A 104 -10.96 -15.41 -17.18
N LEU A 105 -10.80 -14.27 -16.51
CA LEU A 105 -9.53 -13.76 -16.02
C LEU A 105 -9.43 -14.15 -14.54
N TRP A 106 -8.54 -15.07 -14.21
CA TRP A 106 -8.43 -15.66 -12.88
C TRP A 106 -7.06 -15.39 -12.28
N GLY A 107 -7.01 -14.87 -11.05
CA GLY A 107 -5.74 -14.44 -10.49
C GLY A 107 -5.76 -13.96 -9.06
N ASP A 108 -4.57 -13.59 -8.57
CA ASP A 108 -4.38 -12.91 -7.28
C ASP A 108 -4.46 -11.38 -7.43
N SER A 109 -4.07 -10.64 -6.40
CA SER A 109 -4.12 -9.17 -6.39
C SER A 109 -3.32 -8.50 -7.52
N HIS A 110 -2.40 -9.20 -8.18
CA HIS A 110 -1.71 -8.69 -9.36
C HIS A 110 -2.62 -8.68 -10.59
N LEU A 111 -3.61 -9.57 -10.69
CA LEU A 111 -4.60 -9.51 -11.76
C LEU A 111 -5.39 -8.19 -11.72
N LEU A 112 -5.67 -7.63 -10.55
CA LEU A 112 -6.30 -6.30 -10.44
C LEU A 112 -5.45 -5.20 -11.08
N ALA A 113 -4.12 -5.27 -10.97
CA ALA A 113 -3.23 -4.32 -11.63
C ALA A 113 -3.28 -4.42 -13.16
N TRP A 114 -3.57 -5.61 -13.70
CA TRP A 114 -3.76 -5.84 -15.13
C TRP A 114 -5.17 -5.47 -15.63
N ALA A 115 -6.18 -5.43 -14.74
CA ALA A 115 -7.58 -5.27 -15.11
C ALA A 115 -7.87 -4.04 -16.00
N PRO A 116 -7.31 -2.83 -15.78
CA PRO A 116 -7.55 -1.68 -16.67
C PRO A 116 -7.06 -1.92 -18.10
N ALA A 117 -5.88 -2.51 -18.27
CA ALA A 117 -5.33 -2.81 -19.58
C ALA A 117 -6.13 -3.92 -20.29
N LEU A 118 -6.52 -4.95 -19.54
CA LEU A 118 -7.36 -6.03 -20.04
C LEU A 118 -8.75 -5.53 -20.47
N ASN A 119 -9.37 -4.66 -19.67
CA ASN A 119 -10.64 -4.01 -20.00
C ASN A 119 -10.54 -3.26 -21.33
N HIS A 120 -9.52 -2.41 -21.47
CA HIS A 120 -9.32 -1.62 -22.68
C HIS A 120 -9.14 -2.50 -23.93
N VAL A 121 -8.34 -3.57 -23.83
CA VAL A 121 -8.13 -4.50 -24.95
C VAL A 121 -9.41 -5.25 -25.32
N LEU A 122 -10.21 -5.69 -24.33
CA LEU A 122 -11.47 -6.39 -24.58
C LEU A 122 -12.52 -5.45 -25.20
N GLU A 123 -12.62 -4.21 -24.73
CA GLU A 123 -13.49 -3.18 -25.32
C GLU A 123 -13.16 -2.94 -26.80
N GLN A 124 -11.88 -2.78 -27.13
CA GLN A 124 -11.43 -2.58 -28.52
C GLN A 124 -11.79 -3.76 -29.44
N ARG A 125 -11.86 -4.97 -28.89
CA ARG A 125 -12.24 -6.19 -29.63
C ARG A 125 -13.74 -6.42 -29.66
N GLY A 126 -14.54 -5.63 -28.93
CA GLY A 126 -15.96 -5.90 -28.73
C GLY A 126 -16.21 -7.20 -27.95
N GLU A 127 -15.24 -7.64 -27.16
CA GLU A 127 -15.28 -8.87 -26.37
C GLU A 127 -15.56 -8.55 -24.90
N SER A 128 -15.97 -9.57 -24.13
CA SER A 128 -16.21 -9.46 -22.70
C SER A 128 -15.58 -10.63 -21.95
N GLY A 129 -15.13 -10.35 -20.73
CA GLY A 129 -14.52 -11.33 -19.84
C GLY A 129 -14.90 -11.09 -18.39
N ILE A 130 -14.80 -12.14 -17.57
CA ILE A 130 -15.11 -12.08 -16.14
C ILE A 130 -13.82 -11.98 -15.34
N LEU A 131 -13.74 -11.01 -14.45
CA LEU A 131 -12.62 -10.78 -13.54
C LEU A 131 -12.85 -11.55 -12.23
N ALA A 132 -12.33 -12.77 -12.16
CA ALA A 132 -12.30 -13.61 -10.98
C ALA A 132 -10.96 -13.41 -10.23
N GLU A 133 -10.81 -12.26 -9.59
CA GLU A 133 -9.68 -12.02 -8.70
C GLU A 133 -9.96 -12.56 -7.29
N LEU A 134 -8.94 -13.20 -6.71
CA LEU A 134 -8.94 -13.75 -5.36
C LEU A 134 -7.61 -13.37 -4.67
N ALA A 135 -7.60 -12.28 -3.90
CA ALA A 135 -6.35 -11.75 -3.37
C ALA A 135 -5.54 -12.79 -2.58
N ALA A 136 -4.24 -12.77 -2.87
CA ALA A 136 -3.23 -13.68 -2.35
C ALA A 136 -3.46 -15.17 -2.63
N CYS A 137 -4.45 -15.55 -3.44
CA CYS A 137 -4.66 -16.94 -3.86
C CYS A 137 -4.11 -17.20 -5.26
N PRO A 138 -3.26 -18.23 -5.46
CA PRO A 138 -2.80 -18.60 -6.79
C PRO A 138 -4.00 -19.02 -7.64
N PRO A 139 -4.03 -18.70 -8.93
CA PRO A 139 -5.04 -19.22 -9.85
C PRO A 139 -4.73 -20.69 -10.23
N LEU A 140 -4.66 -21.55 -9.22
CA LEU A 140 -4.37 -22.97 -9.31
C LEU A 140 -5.35 -23.76 -8.45
N LEU A 141 -5.78 -24.92 -8.95
CA LEU A 141 -6.70 -25.78 -8.22
C LEU A 141 -5.99 -26.50 -7.07
N GLY A 142 -6.59 -26.45 -5.89
CA GLY A 142 -6.13 -27.24 -4.73
C GLY A 142 -4.81 -26.77 -4.10
N VAL A 143 -4.29 -25.60 -4.49
CA VAL A 143 -3.04 -25.06 -3.97
C VAL A 143 -3.31 -24.05 -2.86
N THR A 144 -2.57 -24.18 -1.75
CA THR A 144 -2.56 -23.18 -0.67
C THR A 144 -1.40 -22.23 -0.88
N ALA A 145 -1.67 -20.92 -0.90
CA ALA A 145 -0.64 -19.88 -1.04
C ALA A 145 0.33 -19.85 0.16
N ASN A 146 -0.25 -19.75 1.35
CA ASN A 146 0.43 -19.66 2.64
C ASN A 146 -0.60 -19.87 3.76
N SER A 147 -0.13 -19.92 5.01
CA SER A 147 -1.00 -20.08 6.18
C SER A 147 -2.00 -18.94 6.41
N ALA A 148 -1.81 -17.77 5.80
CA ALA A 148 -2.72 -16.64 5.92
C ALA A 148 -3.95 -16.75 5.00
N ARG A 149 -3.92 -17.59 3.97
CA ARG A 149 -5.05 -17.86 3.07
C ARG A 149 -5.28 -19.38 2.90
N PRO A 150 -5.69 -20.10 3.97
CA PRO A 150 -5.93 -21.54 3.91
C PRO A 150 -7.16 -21.91 3.08
N ASP A 151 -8.00 -20.93 2.73
CA ASP A 151 -9.23 -21.05 1.96
C ASP A 151 -9.03 -20.99 0.43
N CYS A 152 -7.81 -20.76 -0.07
CA CYS A 152 -7.54 -20.74 -1.51
C CYS A 152 -7.95 -22.04 -2.24
N PRO A 153 -7.68 -23.26 -1.70
CA PRO A 153 -8.17 -24.49 -2.31
C PRO A 153 -9.69 -24.51 -2.47
N ALA A 154 -10.44 -24.12 -1.45
CA ALA A 154 -11.90 -24.05 -1.51
C ALA A 154 -12.36 -22.98 -2.51
N SER A 155 -11.72 -21.82 -2.53
CA SER A 155 -12.04 -20.73 -3.45
C SER A 155 -11.82 -21.12 -4.92
N SER A 156 -10.75 -21.86 -5.20
CA SER A 156 -10.43 -22.39 -6.52
C SER A 156 -11.50 -23.34 -7.07
N LEU A 157 -12.23 -24.05 -6.18
CA LEU A 157 -13.33 -24.93 -6.59
C LEU A 157 -14.53 -24.14 -7.10
N PHE A 158 -14.77 -22.92 -6.61
CA PHE A 158 -15.84 -22.09 -7.16
C PHE A 158 -15.53 -21.67 -8.59
N VAL A 159 -14.28 -21.32 -8.89
CA VAL A 159 -13.83 -21.02 -10.26
C VAL A 159 -13.99 -22.24 -11.16
N ARG A 160 -13.55 -23.42 -10.70
CA ARG A 160 -13.75 -24.69 -11.44
C ARG A 160 -15.23 -24.95 -11.72
N ASN A 161 -16.08 -24.86 -10.71
CA ASN A 161 -17.51 -25.15 -10.85
C ASN A 161 -18.20 -24.13 -11.77
N TYR A 162 -17.78 -22.86 -11.71
CA TYR A 162 -18.25 -21.82 -12.61
C TYR A 162 -17.89 -22.13 -14.08
N LEU A 163 -16.63 -22.52 -14.35
CA LEU A 163 -16.20 -22.92 -15.70
C LEU A 163 -16.96 -24.15 -16.22
N LEU A 164 -17.27 -25.12 -15.33
CA LEU A 164 -18.04 -26.31 -15.70
C LEU A 164 -19.50 -25.98 -16.05
N SER A 165 -20.08 -24.94 -15.45
CA SER A 165 -21.45 -24.52 -15.72
C SER A 165 -21.59 -23.50 -16.86
N HIS A 166 -20.49 -22.91 -17.34
CA HIS A 166 -20.45 -21.88 -18.38
C HIS A 166 -19.59 -22.32 -19.58
N PRO A 167 -20.08 -23.27 -20.41
CA PRO A 167 -19.34 -23.82 -21.54
C PRO A 167 -19.03 -22.80 -22.64
N GLU A 168 -19.65 -21.62 -22.64
CA GLU A 168 -19.37 -20.49 -23.51
C GLU A 168 -18.01 -19.83 -23.21
N ILE A 169 -17.46 -20.01 -22.00
CA ILE A 169 -16.13 -19.54 -21.66
C ILE A 169 -15.12 -20.46 -22.33
N LYS A 170 -14.43 -19.94 -23.36
CA LYS A 170 -13.46 -20.70 -24.16
C LYS A 170 -12.02 -20.43 -23.78
N THR A 171 -11.76 -19.33 -23.07
CA THR A 171 -10.41 -18.90 -22.71
C THR A 171 -10.34 -18.61 -21.22
N VAL A 172 -9.31 -19.14 -20.55
CA VAL A 172 -8.98 -18.79 -19.18
C VAL A 172 -7.61 -18.12 -19.19
N VAL A 173 -7.56 -16.87 -18.76
CA VAL A 173 -6.32 -16.10 -18.59
C VAL A 173 -5.96 -16.15 -17.12
N MET A 174 -4.82 -16.77 -16.80
CA MET A 174 -4.33 -16.86 -15.43
C MET A 174 -3.24 -15.81 -15.20
N ALA A 175 -3.39 -14.98 -14.17
CA ALA A 175 -2.39 -13.99 -13.80
C ALA A 175 -2.15 -14.03 -12.29
N GLY A 176 -0.89 -14.13 -11.89
CA GLY A 176 -0.52 -14.05 -10.49
C GLY A 176 0.95 -13.73 -10.33
N TYR A 177 1.34 -13.41 -9.11
CA TYR A 177 2.73 -13.26 -8.73
C TYR A 177 3.36 -14.65 -8.51
N TRP A 178 3.56 -15.35 -9.63
CA TRP A 178 3.97 -16.75 -9.67
C TRP A 178 5.17 -17.07 -8.79
N SER A 179 6.19 -16.22 -8.78
CA SER A 179 7.38 -16.44 -7.96
C SER A 179 7.10 -16.46 -6.46
N ALA A 180 6.05 -15.80 -5.95
CA ALA A 180 5.69 -15.94 -4.52
C ALA A 180 5.25 -17.36 -4.16
N TYR A 181 4.65 -18.09 -5.10
CA TYR A 181 4.09 -19.41 -4.84
C TYR A 181 5.09 -20.55 -5.04
N PHE A 182 6.22 -20.29 -5.69
CA PHE A 182 7.28 -21.27 -5.92
C PHE A 182 8.51 -21.10 -5.00
N ARG A 183 8.50 -20.11 -4.11
CA ARG A 183 9.60 -19.89 -3.16
C ARG A 183 9.37 -20.68 -1.87
N GLU A 184 10.36 -21.48 -1.49
CA GLU A 184 10.34 -22.28 -0.24
C GLU A 184 10.20 -21.43 1.03
N ASP A 185 10.63 -20.16 0.99
CA ASP A 185 10.60 -19.25 2.14
C ASP A 185 9.33 -18.40 2.27
N GLY A 186 8.46 -18.39 1.26
CA GLY A 186 7.17 -17.67 1.26
C GLY A 186 7.25 -16.16 1.56
N ARG A 187 8.44 -15.54 1.54
CA ARG A 187 8.65 -14.13 1.88
C ARG A 187 9.02 -13.31 0.65
N CYS A 188 8.31 -12.20 0.46
CA CYS A 188 8.79 -11.09 -0.37
C CYS A 188 9.93 -10.40 0.38
N ARG A 189 11.16 -10.43 -0.16
CA ARG A 189 12.25 -9.54 0.25
C ARG A 189 12.38 -8.43 -0.78
#